data_AF-A0A9Q3DVL5-F1
#
_entry.id   AF-A0A9Q3DVL5-F1
#
_cell.length_a   1.000
_cell.length_b   1.000
_cell.length_c   1.000
_cell.angle_alpha   90.00
_cell.angle_beta   90.00
_cell.angle_gamma   90.00
#
_symmetry.space_group_name_H-M   'P 1'
#
loop_
_entity.id
_entity.type
_entity.pdbx_description
1 polymer ?
#
loop_
_entity_poly.entity_id
_entity_poly.type
_entity_poly.pdbx_seq_one_letter_code
_entity_poly.pdbx_strand_id
1 'polypeptide(L)'
;MKQTFIPTKDFIYKPFKNWLSRFLQRARIVESLHQHQQSQIPEGSPKCYIWDVLVWRSFTGTRNINDPPFMSIPGALAFLIYVDWFNTHRKSTWLSIIGPIILICLNLLPSKRLKPENVYASGIIPGSKEPTSRQLNYLLIPLIKELKELWQGYRFAPTSTGPSGAFICISILTAIVDVVPMQKLTGFIFHSGNHFCTFCTIHKARMEEIDTQFHYTRTYPNHKLTIAK
;
A
#
# COMPACT_ATOMS: atom_id res chain seq x y z
N MET A 1 13.85 -39.44 -0.02
CA MET A 1 14.79 -38.33 0.29
C MET A 1 13.97 -37.13 0.75
N LYS A 2 14.23 -36.58 1.94
CA LYS A 2 13.63 -35.30 2.37
C LYS A 2 14.36 -34.16 1.66
N GLN A 3 13.61 -33.30 0.97
CA GLN A 3 14.16 -32.12 0.33
C GLN A 3 14.53 -31.09 1.42
N THR A 4 15.80 -30.71 1.49
CA THR A 4 16.29 -29.69 2.44
C THR A 4 16.38 -28.37 1.71
N PHE A 5 15.66 -27.35 2.17
CA PHE A 5 15.70 -26.01 1.59
C PHE A 5 16.64 -25.12 2.42
N ILE A 6 17.59 -24.47 1.75
CA ILE A 6 18.52 -23.51 2.36
C ILE A 6 18.13 -22.10 1.88
N PRO A 7 17.97 -21.12 2.78
CA PRO A 7 17.62 -19.76 2.38
C PRO A 7 18.74 -19.13 1.53
N THR A 8 18.37 -18.52 0.40
CA THR A 8 19.33 -17.82 -0.47
C THR A 8 19.75 -16.47 0.10
N LYS A 9 18.84 -15.79 0.80
CA LYS A 9 19.04 -14.49 1.43
C LYS A 9 18.12 -14.32 2.63
N ASP A 10 18.62 -13.63 3.64
CA ASP A 10 17.83 -13.26 4.81
C ASP A 10 17.15 -11.90 4.59
N PHE A 11 15.90 -11.82 5.08
CA PHE A 11 15.13 -10.58 5.09
C PHE A 11 14.66 -10.30 6.51
N ILE A 12 15.06 -9.16 7.04
CA ILE A 12 14.65 -8.74 8.39
C ILE A 12 13.32 -8.00 8.26
N TYR A 13 12.24 -8.71 8.59
CA TYR A 13 10.93 -8.13 8.73
C TYR A 13 10.77 -7.49 10.13
N LYS A 14 10.32 -6.23 10.17
CA LYS A 14 9.83 -5.60 11.39
C LYS A 14 8.32 -5.86 11.45
N PRO A 15 7.73 -6.34 12.57
CA PRO A 15 6.28 -6.57 12.62
C PRO A 15 5.47 -5.28 12.60
N PHE A 16 4.45 -5.22 11.74
CA PHE A 16 3.67 -4.01 11.54
C PHE A 16 2.80 -3.68 12.75
N LYS A 17 2.12 -4.67 13.32
CA LYS A 17 1.31 -4.52 14.54
C LYS A 17 2.14 -4.00 15.72
N ASN A 18 3.41 -4.41 15.84
CA ASN A 18 4.29 -3.90 16.90
C ASN A 18 4.62 -2.42 16.69
N TRP A 19 4.93 -2.02 15.46
CA TRP A 19 5.12 -0.60 15.15
C TRP A 19 3.84 0.20 15.37
N LEU A 20 2.69 -0.31 14.90
CA LEU A 20 1.39 0.34 15.00
C LEU A 20 0.96 0.52 16.46
N SER A 21 1.16 -0.49 17.30
CA SER A 21 0.90 -0.40 18.75
C SER A 21 1.68 0.75 19.38
N ARG A 22 2.99 0.86 19.12
CA ARG A 22 3.82 1.98 19.61
C ARG A 22 3.37 3.31 19.00
N PHE A 23 3.07 3.32 17.70
CA PHE A 23 2.62 4.51 16.98
C PHE A 23 1.36 5.09 17.63
N LEU A 24 0.37 4.26 17.96
CA LEU A 24 -0.89 4.67 18.60
C LEU A 24 -0.74 5.11 20.06
N GLN A 25 0.30 4.66 20.76
CA GLN A 25 0.58 5.06 22.15
C GLN A 25 1.29 6.41 22.28
N ARG A 26 1.72 7.01 21.16
CA ARG A 26 2.42 8.30 21.20
C ARG A 26 1.47 9.43 21.60
N ALA A 27 1.97 10.34 22.43
CA ALA A 27 1.22 11.52 22.84
C ALA A 27 0.69 12.29 21.61
N ARG A 28 -0.59 12.67 21.67
CA ARG A 28 -1.28 13.51 20.64
C ARG A 28 -1.36 12.88 19.24
N ILE A 29 -1.00 11.60 19.08
CA ILE A 29 -1.11 10.93 17.78
C ILE A 29 -2.58 10.70 17.42
N VAL A 30 -3.40 10.27 18.37
CA VAL A 30 -4.83 10.00 18.17
C VAL A 30 -5.55 11.28 17.76
N GLU A 31 -5.26 12.40 18.42
CA GLU A 31 -5.74 13.73 18.01
C GLU A 31 -5.34 14.03 16.56
N SER A 32 -4.07 13.81 16.22
CA SER A 32 -3.53 14.06 14.88
C SER A 32 -4.17 13.20 13.79
N LEU A 33 -4.61 11.99 14.13
CA LEU A 33 -5.27 11.07 13.19
C LEU A 33 -6.68 11.53 12.79
N HIS A 34 -7.34 12.38 13.57
CA HIS A 34 -8.68 12.91 13.27
C HIS A 34 -8.65 14.28 12.57
N GLN A 35 -7.49 14.94 12.51
CA GLN A 35 -7.36 16.29 11.93
C GLN A 35 -7.76 16.36 10.45
N HIS A 36 -7.56 15.27 9.70
CA HIS A 36 -7.96 15.20 8.30
C HIS A 36 -9.49 15.24 8.10
N GLN A 37 -10.28 14.77 9.08
CA GLN A 37 -11.75 14.80 9.04
C GLN A 37 -12.31 16.19 9.34
N GLN A 38 -11.57 16.99 10.11
CA GLN A 38 -11.95 18.35 10.51
C GLN A 38 -11.55 19.41 9.47
N SER A 39 -10.70 19.03 8.51
CA SER A 39 -10.25 19.94 7.45
C SER A 39 -11.37 20.06 6.41
N GLN A 40 -12.32 20.98 6.64
CA GLN A 40 -13.26 21.35 5.60
C GLN A 40 -12.54 22.20 4.56
N ILE A 41 -12.46 21.68 3.35
CA ILE A 41 -11.91 22.41 2.22
C ILE A 41 -13.06 23.16 1.56
N PRO A 42 -12.97 24.50 1.43
CA PRO A 42 -14.01 25.29 0.77
C PRO A 42 -14.28 24.76 -0.64
N GLU A 43 -15.56 24.69 -1.00
CA GLU A 43 -16.01 24.25 -2.32
C GLU A 43 -15.36 25.12 -3.41
N GLY A 44 -14.73 24.49 -4.41
CA GLY A 44 -14.02 25.19 -5.50
C GLY A 44 -12.52 25.42 -5.30
N SER A 45 -11.95 25.08 -4.14
CA SER A 45 -10.50 25.12 -3.96
C SER A 45 -9.80 23.90 -4.60
N PRO A 46 -8.51 24.02 -5.00
CA PRO A 46 -7.78 22.93 -5.61
C PRO A 46 -7.74 21.71 -4.67
N LYS A 47 -8.06 20.54 -5.21
CA LYS A 47 -7.93 19.26 -4.49
C LYS A 47 -6.45 18.99 -4.25
N CYS A 48 -6.00 19.24 -3.03
CA CYS A 48 -4.59 19.18 -2.65
C CYS A 48 -4.27 17.97 -1.76
N TYR A 49 -5.29 17.29 -1.26
CA TYR A 49 -5.15 16.17 -0.32
C TYR A 49 -5.79 14.91 -0.87
N ILE A 50 -5.24 13.75 -0.44
CA ILE A 50 -5.78 12.45 -0.82
C ILE A 50 -7.25 12.30 -0.41
N TRP A 51 -7.66 12.98 0.65
CA TRP A 51 -9.03 12.98 1.15
C TRP A 51 -10.01 13.80 0.31
N ASP A 52 -9.52 14.61 -0.62
CA ASP A 52 -10.33 15.46 -1.49
C ASP A 52 -10.85 14.71 -2.72
N VAL A 53 -10.28 13.51 -2.95
CA VAL A 53 -10.65 12.65 -4.08
C VAL A 53 -11.82 11.76 -3.67
N LEU A 54 -12.93 11.89 -4.40
CA LEU A 54 -14.18 11.16 -4.12
C LEU A 54 -13.98 9.65 -4.01
N VAL A 55 -13.12 9.07 -4.87
CA VAL A 55 -12.87 7.62 -4.88
C VAL A 55 -12.36 7.08 -3.54
N TRP A 56 -11.60 7.87 -2.79
CA TRP A 56 -11.08 7.46 -1.48
C TRP A 56 -12.10 7.67 -0.37
N ARG A 57 -12.96 8.68 -0.50
CA ARG A 57 -14.07 8.94 0.43
C ARG A 57 -15.18 7.90 0.30
N SER A 58 -15.43 7.38 -0.89
CA SER A 58 -16.46 6.36 -1.16
C SER A 58 -15.91 4.93 -1.19
N PHE A 59 -14.62 4.73 -0.95
CA PHE A 59 -14.01 3.41 -0.92
C PHE A 59 -14.64 2.56 0.18
N THR A 60 -15.44 1.55 -0.20
CA THR A 60 -16.08 0.61 0.74
C THR A 60 -15.19 -0.60 1.05
N GLY A 61 -14.22 -0.90 0.19
CA GLY A 61 -13.28 -2.00 0.41
C GLY A 61 -13.80 -3.40 0.08
N THR A 62 -15.06 -3.54 -0.34
CA THR A 62 -15.66 -4.82 -0.71
C THR A 62 -15.58 -5.91 0.37
N ARG A 63 -15.97 -5.59 1.62
CA ARG A 63 -16.44 -6.66 2.53
C ARG A 63 -17.87 -7.08 2.14
N ASN A 64 -18.73 -6.11 1.77
CA ASN A 64 -19.99 -6.25 1.03
C ASN A 64 -20.28 -5.01 0.15
N ILE A 65 -21.16 -5.14 -0.86
CA ILE A 65 -21.51 -4.03 -1.78
C ILE A 65 -22.34 -2.91 -1.10
N ASN A 66 -23.00 -3.22 0.00
CA ASN A 66 -23.83 -2.30 0.78
C ASN A 66 -23.11 -1.71 2.00
N ASP A 67 -21.81 -1.98 2.15
CA ASP A 67 -21.08 -1.47 3.30
C ASP A 67 -20.91 0.05 3.22
N PRO A 68 -20.96 0.75 4.36
CA PRO A 68 -20.61 2.16 4.39
C PRO A 68 -19.14 2.33 3.97
N PRO A 69 -18.72 3.56 3.59
CA PRO A 69 -17.33 3.81 3.24
C PRO A 69 -16.37 3.34 4.35
N PHE A 70 -15.26 2.70 3.97
CA PHE A 70 -14.32 2.07 4.90
C PHE A 70 -13.85 3.04 5.99
N MET A 71 -13.59 4.29 5.62
CA MET A 71 -13.11 5.33 6.53
C MET A 71 -14.16 5.86 7.50
N SER A 72 -15.43 5.44 7.38
CA SER A 72 -16.47 5.70 8.38
C SER A 72 -16.42 4.74 9.57
N ILE A 73 -15.68 3.64 9.45
CA ILE A 73 -15.54 2.66 10.54
C ILE A 73 -14.69 3.28 11.66
N PRO A 74 -15.15 3.27 12.92
CA PRO A 74 -14.35 3.75 14.04
C PRO A 74 -13.00 3.01 14.12
N GLY A 75 -11.90 3.77 14.17
CA GLY A 75 -10.55 3.21 14.18
C GLY A 75 -10.02 2.78 12.81
N ALA A 76 -10.71 3.11 11.70
CA ALA A 76 -10.18 2.93 10.36
C ALA A 76 -9.02 3.88 10.05
N LEU A 77 -7.89 3.30 9.63
CA LEU A 77 -6.73 4.01 9.16
C LEU A 77 -6.43 3.63 7.71
N ALA A 78 -6.11 4.62 6.90
CA ALA A 78 -5.60 4.44 5.56
C ALA A 78 -4.08 4.58 5.55
N PHE A 79 -3.44 3.72 4.78
CA PHE A 79 -2.01 3.77 4.52
C PHE A 79 -1.77 3.77 3.01
N LEU A 80 -0.64 4.33 2.62
CA LEU A 80 -0.03 4.07 1.32
C LEU A 80 1.14 3.10 1.52
N ILE A 81 1.43 2.31 0.50
CA ILE A 81 2.65 1.51 0.42
C ILE A 81 3.63 2.13 -0.57
N TYR A 82 4.90 2.22 -0.18
CA TYR A 82 5.99 2.68 -1.04
C TYR A 82 7.05 1.59 -1.15
N VAL A 83 7.46 1.29 -2.38
CA VAL A 83 8.51 0.32 -2.69
C VAL A 83 9.30 0.83 -3.89
N ASP A 84 10.59 1.05 -3.71
CA ASP A 84 11.47 1.58 -4.74
C ASP A 84 12.85 0.93 -4.62
N TRP A 85 13.67 0.97 -5.66
CA TRP A 85 15.03 0.44 -5.67
C TRP A 85 16.01 1.49 -6.15
N PHE A 86 16.89 1.92 -5.26
CA PHE A 86 17.91 2.91 -5.57
C PHE A 86 19.32 2.38 -5.27
N ASN A 87 20.29 2.89 -6.04
CA ASN A 87 21.69 2.60 -5.80
C ASN A 87 22.20 3.44 -4.62
N THR A 88 22.73 2.80 -3.60
CA THR A 88 23.28 3.47 -2.40
C THR A 88 24.62 4.17 -2.66
N HIS A 89 25.32 3.81 -3.75
CA HIS A 89 26.57 4.45 -4.14
C HIS A 89 26.37 5.26 -5.43
N ARG A 90 26.67 6.57 -5.38
CA ARG A 90 26.63 7.48 -6.55
C ARG A 90 27.60 7.07 -7.68
N LYS A 91 28.53 6.16 -7.44
CA LYS A 91 29.54 5.69 -8.41
C LYS A 91 29.36 4.20 -8.71
N SER A 92 28.67 3.89 -9.80
CA SER A 92 28.83 2.75 -10.72
C SER A 92 29.33 1.39 -10.18
N THR A 93 28.87 0.93 -9.03
CA THR A 93 28.96 -0.50 -8.69
C THR A 93 27.55 -1.02 -8.42
N TRP A 94 27.12 -2.00 -9.21
CA TRP A 94 25.89 -2.79 -9.05
C TRP A 94 25.84 -3.58 -7.72
N LEU A 95 26.68 -3.24 -6.74
CA LEU A 95 26.94 -4.04 -5.56
C LEU A 95 25.96 -3.75 -4.41
N SER A 96 25.25 -2.61 -4.41
CA SER A 96 24.38 -2.22 -3.30
C SER A 96 23.12 -1.46 -3.76
N ILE A 97 22.20 -2.17 -4.43
CA ILE A 97 20.83 -1.69 -4.65
C ILE A 97 20.01 -2.07 -3.42
N ILE A 98 19.36 -1.08 -2.80
CA ILE A 98 18.45 -1.34 -1.68
C ILE A 98 17.04 -0.95 -2.07
N GLY A 99 16.08 -1.74 -1.60
CA GLY A 99 14.67 -1.38 -1.78
C GLY A 99 13.90 -1.39 -0.48
N PRO A 100 13.53 -0.22 0.08
CA PRO A 100 12.73 -0.17 1.29
C PRO A 100 11.26 -0.49 0.97
N ILE A 101 10.62 -1.27 1.84
CA ILE A 101 9.16 -1.41 1.87
C ILE A 101 8.63 -0.53 2.98
N ILE A 102 7.91 0.53 2.63
CA ILE A 102 7.46 1.56 3.55
C ILE A 102 5.92 1.63 3.57
N LEU A 103 5.33 1.83 4.74
CA LEU A 103 3.95 2.29 4.88
C LEU A 103 3.89 3.68 5.50
N ILE A 104 3.03 4.54 4.95
CA ILE A 104 2.80 5.90 5.46
C ILE A 104 1.31 6.08 5.77
N CYS A 105 1.00 6.54 6.98
CA CYS A 105 -0.36 6.78 7.42
C CYS A 105 -0.94 8.04 6.75
N LEU A 106 -2.01 7.85 5.97
CA LEU A 106 -2.68 8.90 5.21
C LEU A 106 -3.62 9.75 6.07
N ASN A 107 -4.03 9.25 7.24
CA ASN A 107 -4.86 10.00 8.20
C ASN A 107 -4.09 11.18 8.84
N LEU A 108 -2.76 11.15 8.79
CA LEU A 108 -1.93 12.27 9.24
C LEU A 108 -1.86 13.36 8.16
N LEU A 109 -1.82 14.62 8.59
CA LEU A 109 -1.58 15.76 7.71
C LEU A 109 -0.26 15.61 6.94
N PRO A 110 -0.14 16.16 5.70
CA PRO A 110 1.08 16.06 4.91
C PRO A 110 2.35 16.53 5.63
N SER A 111 2.25 17.58 6.45
CA SER A 111 3.35 18.12 7.25
C SER A 111 3.85 17.16 8.35
N LYS A 112 3.09 16.12 8.67
CA LYS A 112 3.42 15.13 9.71
C LYS A 112 3.72 13.75 9.13
N ARG A 113 2.99 13.30 8.11
CA ARG A 113 3.01 11.89 7.67
C ARG A 113 4.37 11.37 7.20
N LEU A 114 5.23 12.24 6.66
CA LEU A 114 6.58 11.87 6.17
C LEU A 114 7.68 12.06 7.20
N LYS A 115 7.37 12.50 8.41
CA LYS A 115 8.39 12.60 9.47
C LYS A 115 8.88 11.20 9.84
N PRO A 116 10.18 10.98 10.07
CA PRO A 116 10.75 9.64 10.32
C PRO A 116 10.01 8.83 11.39
N GLU A 117 9.52 9.49 12.43
CA GLU A 117 8.76 8.86 13.52
C GLU A 117 7.36 8.34 13.10
N ASN A 118 6.81 8.83 11.99
CA ASN A 118 5.50 8.46 11.45
C ASN A 118 5.57 7.51 10.24
N VAL A 119 6.79 7.20 9.79
CA VAL A 119 7.03 6.30 8.66
C VAL A 119 7.36 4.91 9.18
N TYR A 120 6.64 3.91 8.67
CA TYR A 120 6.91 2.52 8.99
C TYR A 120 7.76 1.89 7.89
N ALA A 121 8.95 1.41 8.24
CA ALA A 121 9.75 0.56 7.37
C ALA A 121 9.54 -0.92 7.73
N SER A 122 8.87 -1.65 6.86
CA SER A 122 8.63 -3.10 6.98
C SER A 122 9.94 -3.90 6.90
N GLY A 123 10.83 -3.47 6.02
CA GLY A 123 12.16 -4.03 5.85
C GLY A 123 12.88 -3.37 4.68
N ILE A 124 14.17 -3.65 4.57
CA ILE A 124 15.02 -3.24 3.46
C ILE A 124 15.39 -4.50 2.69
N ILE A 125 15.12 -4.52 1.39
CA ILE A 125 15.44 -5.64 0.51
C ILE A 125 16.90 -5.48 0.06
N PRO A 126 17.81 -6.41 0.43
CA PRO A 126 19.20 -6.33 0.02
C PRO A 126 19.45 -7.00 -1.34
N GLY A 127 20.19 -6.35 -2.25
CA GLY A 127 20.67 -7.02 -3.45
C GLY A 127 21.51 -6.21 -4.41
N SER A 128 22.17 -6.90 -5.33
CA SER A 128 22.81 -6.30 -6.50
C SER A 128 21.84 -6.01 -7.64
N LYS A 129 20.60 -6.51 -7.54
CA LYS A 129 19.54 -6.42 -8.56
C LYS A 129 18.18 -6.29 -7.88
N GLU A 130 17.26 -5.64 -8.60
CA GLU A 130 15.84 -5.61 -8.26
C GLU A 130 15.29 -7.05 -8.19
N PRO A 131 14.46 -7.40 -7.18
CA PRO A 131 13.86 -8.73 -7.09
C PRO A 131 12.91 -9.00 -8.26
N THR A 132 12.77 -10.28 -8.57
CA THR A 132 11.68 -10.76 -9.43
C THR A 132 10.34 -10.61 -8.72
N SER A 133 9.22 -10.61 -9.46
CA SER A 133 7.87 -10.53 -8.87
C SER A 133 7.64 -11.65 -7.85
N ARG A 134 8.15 -12.86 -8.13
CA ARG A 134 8.06 -14.01 -7.22
C ARG A 134 8.84 -13.77 -5.92
N GLN A 135 10.04 -13.21 -6.01
CA GLN A 135 10.85 -12.88 -4.83
C GLN A 135 10.18 -11.78 -3.99
N LEU A 136 9.70 -10.71 -4.64
CA LEU A 136 8.98 -9.64 -3.96
C LEU A 136 7.74 -10.17 -3.22
N ASN A 137 6.97 -11.05 -3.85
CA ASN A 137 5.82 -11.69 -3.22
C ASN A 137 6.20 -12.42 -1.93
N TYR A 138 7.27 -13.21 -1.93
CA TYR A 138 7.74 -13.89 -0.72
C TYR A 138 8.15 -12.91 0.39
N LEU A 139 8.79 -11.80 0.04
CA LEU A 139 9.19 -10.75 0.99
C LEU A 139 7.99 -10.01 1.59
N LEU A 140 6.89 -9.89 0.85
CA LEU A 140 5.66 -9.22 1.28
C LEU A 140 4.73 -10.12 2.11
N ILE A 141 4.85 -11.45 2.03
CA ILE A 141 4.00 -12.40 2.80
C ILE A 141 3.78 -11.99 4.26
N PRO A 142 4.82 -11.70 5.07
CA PRO A 142 4.61 -11.36 6.48
C PRO A 142 3.77 -10.09 6.65
N LEU A 143 4.06 -9.04 5.86
CA LEU A 143 3.29 -7.79 5.87
C LEU A 143 1.84 -8.01 5.44
N ILE A 144 1.62 -8.75 4.35
CA ILE A 144 0.28 -9.03 3.83
C ILE A 144 -0.54 -9.87 4.82
N LYS A 145 0.09 -10.78 5.56
CA LYS A 145 -0.59 -11.55 6.61
C LYS A 145 -1.14 -10.62 7.71
N GLU A 146 -0.30 -9.71 8.21
CA GLU A 146 -0.74 -8.73 9.21
C GLU A 146 -1.79 -7.77 8.66
N LEU A 147 -1.63 -7.29 7.42
CA LEU A 147 -2.61 -6.42 6.77
C LEU A 147 -3.96 -7.10 6.56
N LYS A 148 -4.01 -8.41 6.28
CA LYS A 148 -5.28 -9.17 6.20
C LYS A 148 -6.00 -9.27 7.54
N GLU A 149 -5.26 -9.43 8.63
CA GLU A 149 -5.84 -9.41 9.99
C GLU A 149 -6.36 -8.01 10.33
N LEU A 150 -5.54 -6.98 10.09
CA LEU A 150 -5.92 -5.58 10.31
C LEU A 150 -7.04 -5.12 9.37
N TRP A 151 -7.17 -5.74 8.20
CA TRP A 151 -8.31 -5.52 7.30
C TRP A 151 -9.61 -6.00 7.92
N GLN A 152 -9.63 -7.09 8.67
CA GLN A 152 -10.84 -7.52 9.40
C GLN A 152 -11.05 -6.77 10.71
N GLY A 153 -10.00 -6.10 11.19
CA GLY A 153 -9.98 -5.36 12.42
C GLY A 153 -9.24 -6.12 13.51
N TYR A 154 -8.39 -5.41 14.25
CA TYR A 154 -7.57 -5.99 15.30
C TYR A 154 -7.68 -5.15 16.58
N ARG A 155 -7.82 -5.82 17.72
CA ARG A 155 -7.91 -5.18 19.03
C ARG A 155 -6.53 -5.12 19.66
N PHE A 156 -5.99 -3.91 19.74
CA PHE A 156 -4.75 -3.67 20.48
C PHE A 156 -5.01 -3.64 21.98
N ALA A 157 -4.01 -4.10 22.75
CA ALA A 157 -4.01 -4.03 24.19
C ALA A 157 -4.23 -2.58 24.69
N PRO A 158 -4.70 -2.40 25.95
CA PRO A 158 -4.98 -1.09 26.51
C PRO A 158 -3.86 -0.07 26.23
N THR A 159 -4.25 1.08 25.68
CA THR A 159 -3.34 2.21 25.45
C THR A 159 -3.53 3.22 26.58
N SER A 160 -2.62 4.19 26.69
CA SER A 160 -2.74 5.32 27.63
C SER A 160 -4.05 6.11 27.49
N THR A 161 -4.75 5.96 26.36
CA THR A 161 -6.00 6.64 26.04
C THR A 161 -7.27 5.88 26.48
N GLY A 162 -7.16 4.66 27.02
CA GLY A 162 -8.32 3.98 27.61
C GLY A 162 -8.12 2.50 27.95
N PRO A 163 -8.76 2.02 29.04
CA PRO A 163 -8.64 0.63 29.52
C PRO A 163 -9.24 -0.38 28.53
N SER A 164 -10.10 0.07 27.63
CA SER A 164 -10.75 -0.76 26.63
C SER A 164 -9.86 -1.08 25.42
N GLY A 165 -8.63 -0.57 25.31
CA GLY A 165 -7.79 -0.76 24.12
C GLY A 165 -8.36 -0.09 22.86
N ALA A 166 -7.72 -0.32 21.72
CA ALA A 166 -8.12 0.28 20.44
C ALA A 166 -8.45 -0.81 19.40
N PHE A 167 -9.66 -0.76 18.85
CA PHE A 167 -10.02 -1.56 17.68
C PHE A 167 -9.61 -0.79 16.43
N ILE A 168 -8.74 -1.39 15.61
CA ILE A 168 -8.13 -0.72 14.46
C ILE A 168 -8.35 -1.56 13.21
N CYS A 169 -8.85 -0.90 12.16
CA CYS A 169 -8.97 -1.45 10.82
C CYS A 169 -8.01 -0.72 9.89
N ILE A 170 -7.32 -1.44 8.98
CA ILE A 170 -6.40 -0.81 8.03
C ILE A 170 -6.76 -1.12 6.59
N SER A 171 -6.71 -0.09 5.75
CA SER A 171 -6.75 -0.20 4.30
C SER A 171 -5.45 0.35 3.68
N ILE A 172 -4.93 -0.32 2.65
CA ILE A 172 -3.93 0.25 1.75
C ILE A 172 -4.67 0.91 0.59
N LEU A 173 -4.72 2.24 0.57
CA LEU A 173 -5.46 2.97 -0.47
C LEU A 173 -4.66 3.09 -1.77
N THR A 174 -3.36 3.31 -1.67
CA THR A 174 -2.53 3.55 -2.85
C THR A 174 -1.12 3.00 -2.70
N ALA A 175 -0.49 2.71 -3.83
CA ALA A 175 0.91 2.38 -3.92
C ALA A 175 1.64 3.52 -4.64
N ILE A 176 2.70 4.06 -4.02
CA ILE A 176 3.61 5.01 -4.66
C ILE A 176 4.87 4.24 -5.01
N VAL A 177 5.07 4.01 -6.30
CA VAL A 177 6.05 3.07 -6.83
C VAL A 177 6.31 3.46 -8.28
N ASP A 178 7.55 3.32 -8.75
CA ASP A 178 7.84 3.47 -10.17
C ASP A 178 7.08 2.40 -10.99
N VAL A 179 6.84 2.66 -12.27
CA VAL A 179 5.95 1.82 -13.11
C VAL A 179 6.36 0.34 -13.11
N VAL A 180 7.67 0.06 -13.17
CA VAL A 180 8.22 -1.30 -13.18
C VAL A 180 7.99 -2.02 -11.83
N PRO A 181 8.41 -1.44 -10.69
CA PRO A 181 8.01 -1.87 -9.34
C PRO A 181 6.51 -2.04 -9.14
N MET A 182 5.71 -1.13 -9.67
CA MET A 182 4.26 -1.09 -9.50
C MET A 182 3.63 -2.39 -9.96
N GLN A 183 3.99 -2.84 -11.16
CA GLN A 183 3.46 -4.05 -11.76
C GLN A 183 3.79 -5.29 -10.92
N LYS A 184 5.02 -5.35 -10.39
CA LYS A 184 5.44 -6.45 -9.49
C LYS A 184 4.68 -6.44 -8.16
N LEU A 185 4.43 -5.26 -7.59
CA LEU A 185 3.75 -5.09 -6.30
C LEU A 185 2.24 -5.33 -6.38
N THR A 186 1.61 -4.86 -7.45
CA THR A 186 0.14 -4.83 -7.62
C THR A 186 -0.40 -6.01 -8.42
N GLY A 187 0.48 -6.77 -9.07
CA GLY A 187 0.11 -7.88 -9.93
C GLY A 187 -0.32 -7.48 -11.35
N PHE A 188 -0.21 -6.19 -11.73
CA PHE A 188 -0.47 -5.78 -13.11
C PHE A 188 0.57 -6.30 -14.09
N ILE A 189 0.13 -6.47 -15.34
CA ILE A 189 0.98 -6.91 -16.45
C ILE A 189 1.99 -5.82 -16.78
N PHE A 190 3.18 -6.23 -17.22
CA PHE A 190 4.23 -5.31 -17.61
C PHE A 190 3.81 -4.42 -18.78
N HIS A 191 4.45 -3.25 -18.93
CA HIS A 191 4.13 -2.32 -20.03
C HIS A 191 4.33 -2.95 -21.42
N SER A 192 5.18 -3.98 -21.51
CA SER A 192 5.44 -4.73 -22.74
C SER A 192 4.30 -5.68 -23.11
N GLY A 193 3.42 -6.03 -22.17
CA GLY A 193 2.35 -7.00 -22.36
C GLY A 193 1.16 -6.47 -23.15
N ASN A 194 0.32 -7.40 -23.60
CA ASN A 194 -0.82 -7.09 -24.46
C ASN A 194 -1.93 -6.29 -23.78
N HIS A 195 -2.04 -6.36 -22.46
CA HIS A 195 -3.05 -5.63 -21.67
C HIS A 195 -2.37 -4.78 -20.58
N PHE A 196 -1.57 -3.81 -21.02
CA PHE A 196 -0.67 -3.01 -20.19
C PHE A 196 -1.37 -1.98 -19.29
N CYS A 197 -2.56 -1.51 -19.67
CA CYS A 197 -3.26 -0.47 -18.91
C CYS A 197 -3.79 -1.02 -17.57
N THR A 198 -3.50 -0.30 -16.49
CA THR A 198 -3.96 -0.64 -15.13
C THR A 198 -5.45 -0.31 -14.92
N PHE A 199 -6.00 0.61 -15.73
CA PHE A 199 -7.37 1.09 -15.60
C PHE A 199 -8.37 0.38 -16.52
N CYS A 200 -8.01 0.15 -17.78
CA CYS A 200 -8.90 -0.44 -18.78
C CYS A 200 -8.34 -1.73 -19.39
N THR A 201 -9.16 -2.37 -20.24
CA THR A 201 -8.83 -3.61 -20.93
C THR A 201 -8.28 -3.40 -22.35
N ILE A 202 -7.75 -2.21 -22.67
CA ILE A 202 -7.18 -1.92 -23.99
C ILE A 202 -6.08 -2.92 -24.36
N HIS A 203 -6.12 -3.39 -25.60
CA HIS A 203 -5.10 -4.26 -26.16
C HIS A 203 -3.98 -3.42 -26.78
N LYS A 204 -2.72 -3.85 -26.66
CA LYS A 204 -1.55 -3.13 -27.20
C LYS A 204 -1.66 -2.80 -28.69
N ALA A 205 -2.24 -3.70 -29.48
CA ALA A 205 -2.50 -3.48 -30.90
C ALA A 205 -3.47 -2.31 -31.21
N ARG A 206 -4.19 -1.82 -30.20
CA ARG A 206 -5.16 -0.72 -30.29
C ARG A 206 -4.75 0.47 -29.43
N MET A 207 -3.49 0.57 -29.01
CA MET A 207 -3.07 1.60 -28.04
C MET A 207 -3.26 3.04 -28.52
N GLU A 208 -3.41 3.25 -29.83
CA GLU A 208 -3.69 4.55 -30.45
C GLU A 208 -5.20 4.88 -30.48
N GLU A 209 -6.07 3.93 -30.12
CA GLU A 209 -7.51 4.16 -29.98
C GLU A 209 -7.76 4.93 -28.66
N ILE A 210 -7.87 6.25 -28.77
CA ILE A 210 -8.13 7.16 -27.63
C ILE A 210 -9.59 7.05 -27.17
N ASP A 211 -10.45 6.48 -28.00
CA ASP A 211 -11.88 6.52 -27.79
C ASP A 211 -12.35 5.52 -26.71
N THR A 212 -12.83 6.07 -25.60
CA THR A 212 -13.16 5.30 -24.39
C THR A 212 -14.37 4.36 -24.57
N GLN A 213 -15.18 4.50 -25.62
CA GLN A 213 -16.32 3.59 -25.88
C GLN A 213 -15.88 2.18 -26.29
N PHE A 214 -14.66 1.99 -26.78
CA PHE A 214 -14.16 0.67 -27.19
C PHE A 214 -13.44 -0.11 -26.08
N HIS A 215 -13.38 0.46 -24.87
CA HIS A 215 -12.60 -0.09 -23.77
C HIS A 215 -13.44 -0.14 -22.50
N TYR A 216 -13.40 -1.28 -21.80
CA TYR A 216 -14.10 -1.43 -20.53
C TYR A 216 -13.15 -1.16 -19.36
N THR A 217 -13.71 -0.61 -18.28
CA THR A 217 -13.01 -0.54 -17.00
C THR A 217 -12.61 -1.94 -16.56
N ARG A 218 -11.35 -2.08 -16.15
CA ARG A 218 -10.81 -3.36 -15.73
C ARG A 218 -11.43 -3.79 -14.41
N THR A 219 -12.01 -4.99 -14.38
CA THR A 219 -12.53 -5.63 -13.17
C THR A 219 -11.53 -6.66 -12.65
N TYR A 220 -11.62 -7.00 -11.35
CA TYR A 220 -10.75 -8.02 -10.75
C TYR A 220 -10.86 -9.41 -11.44
N PRO A 221 -12.06 -9.92 -11.79
CA PRO A 221 -12.18 -11.15 -12.58
C PRO A 221 -11.47 -11.06 -13.94
N ASN A 222 -11.71 -9.99 -14.70
CA ASN A 222 -11.08 -9.80 -16.02
C ASN A 222 -9.55 -9.70 -15.91
N HIS A 223 -9.07 -8.99 -14.89
CA HIS A 223 -7.65 -8.87 -14.60
C HIS A 223 -6.98 -10.23 -14.39
N LYS A 224 -7.59 -11.11 -13.58
CA LYS A 224 -7.06 -12.48 -13.36
C LYS A 224 -6.95 -13.29 -14.65
N LEU A 225 -7.93 -13.18 -15.54
CA LEU A 225 -7.90 -13.86 -16.85
C LEU A 225 -6.76 -13.34 -17.76
N THR A 226 -6.41 -12.06 -17.65
CA THR A 226 -5.36 -11.45 -18.48
C THR A 226 -3.94 -11.76 -18.01
N ILE A 227 -3.72 -12.10 -16.73
CA ILE A 227 -2.38 -12.39 -16.17
C ILE A 227 -2.03 -13.88 -16.24
N ALA A 228 -3.03 -14.76 -16.34
CA ALA A 228 -2.85 -16.20 -16.34
C ALA A 228 -2.38 -16.79 -17.70
N LYS A 229 -1.99 -15.94 -18.66
CA LYS A 229 -1.47 -16.31 -19.98
C LYS A 229 -0.06 -15.79 -20.14
#